data_AF-M3CZS2-F1
#
_entry.id   AF-M3CZS2-F1
#
_cell.length_a   1.000
_cell.length_b   1.000
_cell.length_c   1.000
_cell.angle_alpha   90.00
_cell.angle_beta   90.00
_cell.angle_gamma   90.00
#
_symmetry.space_group_name_H-M   'P 1'
#
loop_
_entity.id
_entity.type
_entity.pdbx_description
1 polymer ?
#
loop_
_entity_poly.entity_id
_entity_poly.type
_entity_poly.pdbx_seq_one_letter_code
_entity_poly.pdbx_strand_id
1 'polypeptide(L)'
;VYHVHHRRVKANSNCSSAGGRLSPFTSEYPCPDVDHPENCAAGDLSGKHGTINDTTLSATYIDDYLSNNDVPGCAQCMRGRSLVVSFANGTALCCANFTRVPSSD
;
A
#
# COMPACT_ATOMS: atom_id res chain seq x y z
N VAL A 1 9.45 -4.90 -3.45
CA VAL A 1 8.55 -3.73 -3.50
C VAL A 1 7.39 -3.94 -2.54
N TYR A 2 6.73 -2.88 -2.11
CA TYR A 2 5.65 -2.92 -1.13
C TYR A 2 4.56 -1.93 -1.52
N HIS A 3 3.30 -2.36 -1.40
CA HIS A 3 2.14 -1.58 -1.84
C HIS A 3 0.94 -1.77 -0.93
N VAL A 4 0.10 -0.74 -0.83
CA VAL A 4 -1.25 -0.87 -0.27
C VAL A 4 -2.17 -1.46 -1.32
N HIS A 5 -2.93 -2.49 -0.96
CA HIS A 5 -3.87 -3.19 -1.83
C HIS A 5 -5.32 -2.89 -1.45
N HIS A 6 -6.22 -2.89 -2.43
CA HIS A 6 -7.59 -2.38 -2.26
C HIS A 6 -8.53 -3.26 -1.39
N ARG A 7 -8.10 -4.45 -0.95
CA ARG A 7 -8.90 -5.31 -0.05
C ARG A 7 -8.11 -5.70 1.19
N ARG A 8 -8.84 -6.09 2.25
CA ARG A 8 -8.27 -6.88 3.34
C ARG A 8 -7.90 -8.27 2.82
N VAL A 9 -6.81 -8.82 3.33
CA VAL A 9 -6.51 -10.25 3.23
C VAL A 9 -7.57 -11.00 4.03
N LYS A 10 -8.24 -11.96 3.38
CA LYS A 10 -9.29 -12.78 4.03
C LYS A 10 -8.66 -13.75 5.02
N ALA A 11 -9.39 -14.07 6.09
CA ALA A 11 -8.98 -15.14 7.00
C ALA A 11 -8.78 -16.46 6.23
N ASN A 12 -7.75 -17.22 6.59
CA ASN A 12 -7.39 -18.49 5.96
C ASN A 12 -7.14 -18.40 4.43
N SER A 13 -6.71 -17.24 3.94
CA SER A 13 -6.34 -17.02 2.55
C SER A 13 -4.91 -16.48 2.42
N ASN A 14 -4.39 -16.46 1.21
CA ASN A 14 -3.07 -15.88 0.91
C ASN A 14 -3.21 -14.43 0.41
N CYS A 15 -2.07 -13.80 0.09
CA CYS A 15 -2.01 -12.41 -0.34
C CYS A 15 -2.76 -12.10 -1.63
N SER A 16 -3.11 -13.09 -2.45
CA SER A 16 -3.94 -12.88 -3.64
C SER A 16 -5.34 -12.33 -3.29
N SER A 17 -5.84 -12.62 -2.09
CA SER A 17 -7.14 -12.11 -1.63
C SER A 17 -7.17 -10.59 -1.40
N ALA A 18 -5.99 -9.95 -1.29
CA ALA A 18 -5.85 -8.49 -1.22
C ALA A 18 -6.29 -7.79 -2.52
N GLY A 19 -6.37 -8.52 -3.65
CA GLY A 19 -6.68 -7.97 -4.96
C GLY A 19 -5.53 -7.11 -5.50
N GLY A 20 -5.83 -6.18 -6.41
CA GLY A 20 -4.85 -5.23 -6.96
C GLY A 20 -4.45 -4.11 -5.99
N ARG A 21 -3.43 -3.34 -6.40
CA ARG A 21 -2.98 -2.10 -5.77
C ARG A 21 -4.13 -1.12 -5.54
N LEU A 22 -4.07 -0.35 -4.45
CA LEU A 22 -5.03 0.71 -4.16
C LEU A 22 -4.82 1.87 -5.14
N SER A 23 -5.77 2.08 -6.03
CA SER A 23 -5.61 2.95 -7.20
C SER A 23 -6.99 3.52 -7.61
N PRO A 24 -7.60 4.39 -6.79
CA PRO A 24 -8.95 4.89 -7.04
C PRO A 24 -9.03 5.97 -8.14
N PHE A 25 -7.92 6.63 -8.48
CA PHE A 25 -7.90 7.76 -9.43
C PHE A 25 -7.00 7.52 -10.64
N THR A 26 -5.81 6.96 -10.43
CA THR A 26 -4.83 6.64 -11.47
C THR A 26 -4.28 5.23 -11.26
N SER A 27 -4.06 4.50 -12.35
CA SER A 27 -3.49 3.15 -12.37
C SER A 27 -2.04 3.10 -12.83
N GLU A 28 -1.36 4.24 -12.96
CA GLU A 28 0.05 4.24 -13.36
C GLU A 28 0.91 3.54 -12.31
N TYR A 29 1.70 2.59 -12.81
CA TYR A 29 2.54 1.72 -12.01
C TYR A 29 3.65 1.09 -12.87
N PRO A 30 4.91 1.03 -12.39
CA PRO A 30 5.41 1.74 -11.21
C PRO A 30 5.20 3.25 -11.33
N CYS A 31 5.24 3.97 -10.22
CA CYS A 31 5.18 5.43 -10.20
C CYS A 31 6.16 6.01 -11.25
N PRO A 32 5.67 6.69 -12.30
CA PRO A 32 6.52 7.09 -13.42
C PRO A 32 7.41 8.28 -13.09
N ASP A 33 6.95 9.14 -12.18
CA ASP A 33 7.67 10.32 -11.75
C ASP A 33 7.39 10.61 -10.27
N VAL A 34 8.45 10.58 -9.46
CA VAL A 34 8.36 10.81 -8.01
C VAL A 34 8.16 12.28 -7.66
N ASP A 35 8.47 13.20 -8.58
CA ASP A 35 8.19 14.63 -8.43
C ASP A 35 6.72 14.96 -8.75
N HIS A 36 6.01 14.02 -9.39
CA HIS A 36 4.57 14.08 -9.70
C HIS A 36 3.78 12.87 -9.12
N PRO A 37 3.80 12.68 -7.78
CA PRO A 37 3.21 11.50 -7.13
C PRO A 37 1.68 11.43 -7.26
N GLU A 38 1.00 12.50 -7.69
CA GLU A 38 -0.42 12.54 -8.04
C GLU A 38 -0.79 11.65 -9.23
N ASN A 39 0.16 11.40 -10.13
CA ASN A 39 -0.04 10.54 -11.28
C ASN A 39 0.17 9.06 -10.93
N CYS A 40 0.80 8.77 -9.80
CA CYS A 40 1.09 7.41 -9.37
C CYS A 40 -0.10 6.74 -8.67
N ALA A 41 -0.24 5.42 -8.83
CA ALA A 41 -1.21 4.66 -8.04
C ALA A 41 -1.02 4.96 -6.54
N ALA A 42 -2.10 5.35 -5.86
CA ALA A 42 -2.04 5.83 -4.47
C ALA A 42 -1.33 4.84 -3.52
N GLY A 43 -1.57 3.55 -3.71
CA GLY A 43 -0.94 2.48 -2.94
C GLY A 43 0.48 2.11 -3.36
N ASP A 44 1.06 2.73 -4.38
CA ASP A 44 2.43 2.45 -4.82
C ASP A 44 3.49 3.14 -3.94
N LEU A 45 3.69 2.60 -2.74
CA LEU A 45 4.65 3.14 -1.80
C LEU A 45 6.10 2.96 -2.27
N SER A 46 6.46 1.80 -2.83
CA SER A 46 7.81 1.60 -3.36
C SER A 46 8.16 2.50 -4.53
N GLY A 47 7.20 2.75 -5.43
CA GLY A 47 7.42 3.67 -6.55
C GLY A 47 7.65 5.09 -6.08
N LYS A 48 6.88 5.57 -5.09
CA LYS A 48 6.99 6.94 -4.56
C LYS A 48 8.17 7.16 -3.60
N HIS A 49 8.48 6.17 -2.76
CA HIS A 49 9.35 6.36 -1.58
C HIS A 49 10.60 5.46 -1.57
N GLY A 50 10.81 4.69 -2.63
CA GLY A 50 11.97 3.81 -2.79
C GLY A 50 11.69 2.34 -2.51
N THR A 51 12.52 1.48 -3.11
CA THR A 51 12.38 0.03 -3.05
C THR A 51 13.13 -0.59 -1.87
N ILE A 52 12.71 -1.80 -1.47
CA ILE A 52 13.47 -2.64 -0.52
C ILE A 52 14.67 -3.21 -1.26
N ASN A 53 15.88 -2.76 -0.90
CA ASN A 53 17.14 -3.18 -1.55
C ASN A 53 18.00 -4.12 -0.68
N ASP A 54 17.58 -4.38 0.55
CA ASP A 54 18.26 -5.25 1.50
C ASP A 54 17.25 -6.19 2.17
N THR A 55 17.74 -7.11 2.98
CA THR A 55 16.99 -8.00 3.86
C THR A 55 16.19 -7.28 4.94
N THR A 56 16.57 -6.03 5.28
CA THR A 56 15.89 -5.18 6.26
C THR A 56 15.59 -3.81 5.64
N LEU A 57 14.39 -3.29 5.92
CA LEU A 57 14.01 -1.92 5.59
C LEU A 57 13.48 -1.22 6.85
N SER A 58 14.01 -0.03 7.13
CA SER A 58 13.43 0.95 8.06
C SER A 58 13.35 2.27 7.33
N ALA A 59 12.17 2.86 7.24
CA ALA A 59 11.92 4.07 6.47
C ALA A 59 10.92 4.98 7.18
N THR A 60 11.06 6.28 6.95
CA THR A 60 10.13 7.31 7.39
C THR A 60 10.02 8.35 6.29
N TYR A 61 8.79 8.60 5.86
CA TYR A 61 8.47 9.54 4.78
C TYR A 61 7.03 10.04 4.97
N ILE A 62 6.69 11.10 4.26
CA ILE A 62 5.33 11.64 4.18
C ILE A 62 4.69 11.09 2.90
N ASP A 63 3.47 10.57 3.02
CA ASP A 63 2.66 10.15 1.87
C ASP A 63 1.34 10.93 1.88
N ASP A 64 1.18 11.85 0.94
CA ASP A 64 0.02 12.75 0.86
C ASP A 64 -1.19 12.13 0.12
N TYR A 65 -1.07 10.88 -0.36
CA TYR A 65 -2.07 10.24 -1.23
C TYR A 65 -2.74 9.03 -0.59
N LEU A 66 -2.29 8.62 0.59
CA LEU A 66 -2.97 7.66 1.44
C LEU A 66 -3.55 8.36 2.67
N SER A 67 -4.73 7.93 3.08
CA SER A 67 -5.38 8.46 4.27
C SER A 67 -5.51 7.41 5.37
N ASN A 68 -5.36 7.85 6.60
CA ASN A 68 -5.68 7.06 7.80
C ASN A 68 -7.12 7.32 8.32
N ASN A 69 -7.91 8.13 7.60
CA ASN A 69 -9.28 8.44 7.98
C ASN A 69 -10.18 7.17 7.93
N ASP A 70 -11.31 7.24 8.62
CA ASP A 70 -12.31 6.18 8.74
C ASP A 70 -13.71 6.67 8.29
N VAL A 71 -13.75 7.68 7.43
CA VAL A 71 -15.02 8.09 6.84
C VAL A 71 -15.51 7.02 5.85
N PRO A 72 -16.80 6.65 5.90
CA PRO A 72 -17.40 5.77 4.89
C PRO A 72 -17.15 6.31 3.48
N GLY A 73 -16.84 5.42 2.54
CA GLY A 73 -16.59 5.79 1.14
C GLY A 73 -15.23 6.40 0.85
N CYS A 74 -14.32 6.50 1.83
CA CYS A 74 -12.96 6.97 1.57
C CYS A 74 -12.21 6.05 0.58
N ALA A 75 -11.97 6.54 -0.63
CA ALA A 75 -11.39 5.76 -1.71
C ALA A 75 -9.89 5.45 -1.52
N GLN A 76 -9.15 6.34 -0.86
CA GLN A 76 -7.70 6.24 -0.61
C GLN A 76 -7.33 5.85 0.84
N CYS A 77 -8.32 5.49 1.67
CA CYS A 77 -8.03 5.14 3.05
C CYS A 77 -7.40 3.75 3.18
N MET A 78 -6.40 3.63 4.05
CA MET A 78 -5.75 2.36 4.39
C MET A 78 -6.64 1.46 5.27
N ARG A 79 -7.64 2.04 5.95
CA ARG A 79 -8.56 1.25 6.75
C ARG A 79 -9.37 0.29 5.87
N GLY A 80 -9.46 -0.97 6.32
CA GLY A 80 -10.13 -2.01 5.52
C GLY A 80 -9.31 -2.48 4.32
N ARG A 81 -7.99 -2.24 4.33
CA ARG A 81 -7.04 -2.60 3.28
C ARG A 81 -5.89 -3.42 3.87
N SER A 82 -4.93 -3.76 3.02
CA SER A 82 -3.73 -4.51 3.40
C SER A 82 -2.48 -3.95 2.74
N LEU A 83 -1.33 -4.20 3.37
CA LEU A 83 0.00 -4.01 2.79
C LEU A 83 0.46 -5.35 2.22
N VAL A 84 1.00 -5.35 1.01
CA VAL A 84 1.62 -6.52 0.37
C VAL A 84 3.06 -6.18 0.04
N VAL A 85 3.98 -7.05 0.43
CA VAL A 85 5.37 -7.03 0.00
C VAL A 85 5.52 -8.09 -1.09
N SER A 86 6.15 -7.73 -2.21
CA SER A 86 6.37 -8.61 -3.34
C SER A 86 7.78 -8.47 -3.91
N PHE A 87 8.20 -9.49 -4.65
CA PHE A 87 9.33 -9.37 -5.56
C PHE A 87 9.04 -8.33 -6.66
N ALA A 88 10.09 -7.89 -7.36
CA ALA A 88 9.95 -6.97 -8.50
C ALA A 88 9.11 -7.55 -9.65
N ASN A 89 9.06 -8.89 -9.79
CA ASN A 89 8.19 -9.58 -10.75
C ASN A 89 6.70 -9.64 -10.33
N GLY A 90 6.34 -9.06 -9.18
CA GLY A 90 4.97 -9.00 -8.67
C GLY A 90 4.53 -10.21 -7.84
N THR A 91 5.34 -11.26 -7.69
CA THR A 91 5.03 -12.39 -6.81
C THR A 91 5.01 -11.94 -5.35
N ALA A 92 3.87 -12.07 -4.68
CA ALA A 92 3.70 -11.71 -3.28
C ALA A 92 4.54 -12.60 -2.36
N LEU A 93 5.30 -11.97 -1.46
CA LEU A 93 6.11 -12.61 -0.43
C LEU A 93 5.33 -12.75 0.87
N CYS A 94 4.76 -11.64 1.34
CA CYS A 94 3.97 -11.57 2.55
C CYS A 94 2.99 -10.41 2.48
N CYS A 95 2.01 -10.42 3.38
CA CYS A 95 0.99 -9.39 3.45
C CYS A 95 0.42 -9.29 4.86
N ALA A 96 -0.10 -8.12 5.20
CA ALA A 96 -0.72 -7.85 6.49
C ALA A 96 -1.90 -6.89 6.33
N ASN A 97 -2.93 -7.07 7.17
CA ASN A 97 -4.06 -6.16 7.22
C ASN A 97 -3.74 -4.94 8.09
N PHE A 98 -4.17 -3.74 7.66
CA PHE A 98 -4.15 -2.59 8.55
C PHE A 98 -5.16 -2.77 9.69
N THR A 99 -4.70 -2.45 10.90
CA THR A 99 -5.50 -2.45 12.14
C THR A 99 -5.33 -1.10 12.83
N ARG A 100 -6.29 -0.74 13.69
CA ARG A 100 -6.14 0.44 14.54
C ARG A 100 -5.08 0.14 15.59
N VAL A 101 -4.13 1.06 15.76
CA VAL A 101 -3.24 1.06 16.91
C VAL A 101 -4.07 1.58 18.10
N PRO A 102 -4.08 0.89 19.26
CA PRO A 102 -4.71 1.42 20.46
C PRO A 102 -4.13 2.79 20.80
N SER A 103 -4.95 3.73 21.28
CA SER A 103 -4.40 4.94 21.89
C SER A 103 -3.63 4.52 23.13
N SER A 104 -2.37 4.94 23.23
CA SER A 104 -1.65 4.98 24.49
C SER A 104 -2.18 6.19 25.24
N ASP A 105 -3.19 5.99 26.08
CA ASP A 105 -3.55 6.94 27.13
C ASP A 105 -2.50 6.88 28.26
#